data_AF-A0A822GIP5-F1
#
_entry.id   AF-A0A822GIP5-F1
#
_cell.length_a   1.000
_cell.length_b   1.000
_cell.length_c   1.000
_cell.angle_alpha   90.00
_cell.angle_beta   90.00
_cell.angle_gamma   90.00
#
_symmetry.space_group_name_H-M   'P 1'
#
loop_
_entity.id
_entity.type
_entity.pdbx_description
1 polymer ?
#
loop_
_entity_poly.entity_id
_entity_poly.type
_entity_poly.pdbx_seq_one_letter_code
_entity_poly.pdbx_strand_id
1 'polypeptide(L)'
;EFELKQYYLRFLAYHHLSNHFKNFILDCDCERKKDRNWYVDTTRDSLTSDITVNRESAGFYNFLYSSSNDICVLRALYKKFAFDMWDFYLSDCSYNLDIALAEHEEHLNGAEFKQRTKCISAIYDDI
;
A
#
# COMPACT_ATOMS: atom_id res chain seq x y z
N GLU A 1 11.23 9.71 14.08
CA GLU A 1 10.42 8.47 14.18
C GLU A 1 9.20 8.62 13.30
N PHE A 2 8.37 7.58 13.15
CA PHE A 2 7.19 7.60 12.29
C PHE A 2 5.95 7.11 13.05
N GLU A 3 4.80 7.74 12.78
CA GLU A 3 3.49 7.37 13.32
C GLU A 3 2.99 6.03 12.76
N LEU A 4 3.43 5.68 11.55
CA LEU A 4 2.98 4.48 10.84
C LEU A 4 3.97 3.33 11.00
N LYS A 5 3.43 2.10 11.11
CA LYS A 5 4.21 0.86 11.20
C LYS A 5 4.76 0.40 9.84
N GLN A 6 5.68 -0.56 9.88
CA GLN A 6 6.18 -1.26 8.69
C GLN A 6 5.07 -1.90 7.85
N TYR A 7 3.96 -2.32 8.49
CA TYR A 7 2.79 -2.87 7.80
C TYR A 7 2.22 -1.89 6.77
N TYR A 8 2.15 -0.59 7.08
CA TYR A 8 1.70 0.44 6.14
C TYR A 8 2.52 0.43 4.84
N LEU A 9 3.84 0.33 4.96
CA LEU A 9 4.73 0.27 3.80
C LEU A 9 4.51 -1.01 2.97
N ARG A 10 4.26 -2.15 3.63
CA ARG A 10 3.92 -3.41 2.95
C ARG A 10 2.57 -3.32 2.24
N PHE A 11 1.56 -2.71 2.88
CA PHE A 11 0.25 -2.44 2.30
C PHE A 11 0.34 -1.58 1.04
N LEU A 12 1.13 -0.50 1.06
CA LEU A 12 1.38 0.32 -0.13
C LEU A 12 2.06 -0.47 -1.25
N ALA A 13 3.14 -1.20 -0.93
CA ALA A 13 3.88 -1.97 -1.91
C ALA A 13 3.03 -3.06 -2.57
N TYR A 14 2.15 -3.70 -1.79
CA TYR A 14 1.15 -4.65 -2.26
C TYR A 14 0.15 -3.98 -3.22
N HIS A 15 -0.45 -2.87 -2.82
CA HIS A 15 -1.50 -2.22 -3.60
C HIS A 15 -1.00 -1.51 -4.86
N HIS A 16 0.28 -1.18 -4.90
CA HIS A 16 0.97 -0.77 -6.12
C HIS A 16 1.00 -1.89 -7.17
N LEU A 17 1.15 -3.15 -6.76
CA LEU A 17 1.23 -4.30 -7.68
C LEU A 17 -0.14 -4.90 -8.02
N SER A 18 -1.08 -4.88 -7.08
CA SER A 18 -2.39 -5.53 -7.27
C SER A 18 -3.34 -4.76 -8.19
N ASN A 19 -3.05 -3.49 -8.47
CA ASN A 19 -3.89 -2.62 -9.29
C ASN A 19 -5.33 -2.45 -8.75
N HIS A 20 -5.57 -2.81 -7.49
CA HIS A 20 -6.89 -2.77 -6.86
C HIS A 20 -7.39 -1.33 -6.71
N PHE A 21 -6.47 -0.39 -6.47
CA PHE A 21 -6.79 1.01 -6.36
C PHE A 21 -6.28 1.79 -7.57
N LYS A 22 -7.12 2.69 -8.08
CA LYS A 22 -6.74 3.55 -9.20
C LYS A 22 -5.51 4.40 -8.91
N ASN A 23 -5.22 4.71 -7.64
CA ASN A 23 -4.10 5.55 -7.20
C ASN A 23 -2.73 5.24 -7.84
N PHE A 24 -2.49 4.00 -8.28
CA PHE A 24 -1.22 3.56 -8.87
C PHE A 24 -1.28 3.25 -10.38
N ILE A 25 -2.43 3.40 -11.05
CA ILE A 25 -2.63 2.93 -12.45
C ILE A 25 -1.91 3.80 -13.50
N LEU A 26 -1.86 5.12 -13.28
CA LEU A 26 -1.45 6.09 -14.29
C LEU A 26 -0.21 6.86 -13.87
N ASP A 27 0.63 7.17 -14.86
CA ASP A 27 1.98 7.72 -14.70
C ASP A 27 1.96 9.22 -14.31
N CYS A 28 0.94 9.97 -14.76
CA CYS A 28 0.79 11.39 -14.44
C CYS A 28 -0.64 11.79 -14.10
N ASP A 29 -0.77 12.90 -13.37
CA ASP A 29 -2.06 13.57 -13.17
C ASP A 29 -2.69 14.06 -14.47
N CYS A 30 -1.88 14.26 -15.51
CA CYS A 30 -2.35 14.68 -16.83
C CYS A 30 -3.20 13.62 -17.53
N GLU A 31 -2.88 12.34 -17.36
CA GLU A 31 -3.64 11.19 -17.86
C GLU A 31 -4.87 10.96 -17.00
N ARG A 32 -4.72 11.04 -15.66
CA ARG A 32 -5.83 10.94 -14.70
C ARG A 32 -6.95 11.94 -14.99
N LYS A 33 -6.59 13.18 -15.39
CA LYS A 33 -7.57 14.21 -15.76
C LYS A 33 -8.25 13.99 -17.11
N LYS A 34 -7.61 13.25 -18.02
CA LYS A 34 -8.19 12.90 -19.33
C LYS A 34 -9.19 11.76 -19.22
N ASP A 35 -8.96 10.84 -18.26
CA ASP A 35 -9.92 9.81 -17.93
C ASP A 35 -11.12 10.42 -17.18
N ARG A 36 -12.27 10.47 -17.88
CA ARG A 36 -13.53 11.02 -17.34
C ARG A 36 -14.06 10.24 -16.14
N ASN A 37 -13.70 8.97 -16.00
CA ASN A 37 -14.18 8.09 -14.93
C ASN A 37 -13.20 8.02 -13.76
N TRP A 38 -12.06 8.72 -13.83
CA TRP A 38 -11.06 8.70 -12.77
C TRP A 38 -11.63 9.19 -11.44
N TYR A 39 -12.14 10.43 -11.41
CA TYR A 39 -12.59 11.07 -10.18
C TYR A 39 -13.95 10.54 -9.66
N VAL A 40 -14.80 10.00 -10.53
CA VAL A 40 -16.10 9.45 -10.14
C VAL A 40 -15.91 8.19 -9.30
N ASP A 41 -15.04 7.27 -9.74
CA ASP A 41 -14.81 6.00 -9.06
C ASP A 41 -13.84 6.14 -7.86
N THR A 42 -12.93 7.13 -7.88
CA THR A 42 -11.94 7.32 -6.81
C THR A 42 -12.55 7.76 -5.48
N THR A 43 -13.78 8.29 -5.44
CA THR A 43 -14.38 8.77 -4.18
C THR A 43 -14.80 7.67 -3.21
N ARG A 44 -15.00 6.44 -3.69
CA ARG A 44 -15.42 5.28 -2.87
C ARG A 44 -14.31 4.23 -2.74
N ASP A 45 -13.48 4.10 -3.78
CA ASP A 45 -12.44 3.07 -3.86
C ASP A 45 -11.04 3.72 -3.86
N SER A 46 -10.81 4.72 -3.00
CA SER A 46 -9.48 5.29 -2.83
C SER A 46 -8.69 4.53 -1.77
N LEU A 47 -7.42 4.28 -2.05
CA LEU A 47 -6.46 3.82 -1.05
C LEU A 47 -6.45 4.75 0.18
N THR A 48 -6.63 6.06 -0.03
CA THR A 48 -6.64 7.06 1.05
C THR A 48 -7.83 6.89 1.99
N SER A 49 -9.02 6.56 1.48
CA SER A 49 -10.19 6.28 2.34
C SER A 49 -9.93 5.05 3.20
N ASP A 50 -9.38 3.98 2.61
CA ASP A 50 -9.11 2.71 3.31
C ASP A 50 -8.00 2.85 4.36
N ILE A 51 -6.96 3.65 4.06
CA ILE A 51 -5.93 4.01 5.06
C ILE A 51 -6.54 4.87 6.15
N THR A 52 -7.42 5.82 5.84
CA THR A 52 -7.99 6.75 6.82
C THR A 52 -8.86 6.01 7.83
N VAL A 53 -9.69 5.06 7.38
CA VAL A 53 -10.52 4.25 8.29
C VAL A 53 -9.70 3.31 9.15
N ASN A 54 -8.56 2.83 8.64
CA ASN A 54 -7.69 1.89 9.36
C ASN A 54 -6.51 2.55 10.06
N ARG A 55 -6.37 3.89 10.02
CA ARG A 55 -5.17 4.60 10.51
C ARG A 55 -4.88 4.34 11.99
N GLU A 56 -5.93 4.27 12.80
CA GLU A 56 -5.83 4.02 14.25
C GLU A 56 -5.79 2.53 14.61
N SER A 57 -5.93 1.65 13.62
CA SER A 57 -5.86 0.21 13.85
C SER A 57 -4.45 -0.19 14.29
N ALA A 58 -4.38 -1.25 15.10
CA ALA A 58 -3.12 -1.77 15.62
C ALA A 58 -2.13 -2.21 14.53
N GLY A 59 -2.62 -2.51 13.31
CA GLY A 59 -1.79 -2.84 12.16
C GLY A 59 -1.05 -1.63 11.59
N PHE A 60 -1.71 -0.47 11.51
CA PHE A 60 -1.17 0.72 10.86
C PHE A 60 -0.44 1.65 11.83
N TYR A 61 -0.91 1.78 13.07
CA TYR A 61 -0.37 2.74 14.03
C TYR A 61 0.83 2.20 14.82
N ASN A 62 1.91 2.98 14.89
CA ASN A 62 3.08 2.69 15.69
C ASN A 62 2.91 3.19 17.13
N PHE A 63 2.59 2.30 18.07
CA PHE A 63 2.40 2.67 19.48
C PHE A 63 3.66 3.18 20.20
N LEU A 64 4.85 2.99 19.61
CA LEU A 64 6.09 3.59 20.13
C LEU A 64 6.28 5.03 19.64
N TYR A 65 5.47 5.49 18.70
CA TYR A 65 5.51 6.86 18.22
C TYR A 65 5.07 7.80 19.35
N SER A 66 5.98 8.69 19.74
CA SER A 66 5.65 9.83 20.58
C SER A 66 5.69 11.09 19.72
N SER A 67 4.59 11.86 19.73
CA SER A 67 4.53 13.17 19.08
C SER A 67 5.27 14.23 19.90
N SER A 68 6.44 13.90 20.47
CA SER A 68 7.23 14.85 21.25
C SER A 68 7.45 16.11 20.43
N ASN A 69 7.02 17.26 20.98
CA ASN A 69 7.04 18.57 20.31
C ASN A 69 8.45 19.09 19.97
N ASP A 70 9.49 18.35 20.35
CA ASP A 70 10.86 18.63 19.96
C ASP A 70 11.03 18.19 18.51
N ILE A 71 11.19 19.16 17.61
CA ILE A 71 11.44 18.93 16.18
C ILE A 71 12.81 18.27 16.03
N CYS A 72 12.86 16.96 16.23
CA CYS A 72 14.05 16.15 16.04
C CYS A 72 14.18 15.84 14.54
N VAL A 73 15.09 16.56 13.88
CA VAL A 73 15.45 16.26 12.49
C VAL A 73 16.07 14.87 12.43
N LEU A 74 15.45 13.96 11.68
CA LEU A 74 15.97 12.63 11.46
C LEU A 74 17.31 12.69 10.73
N ARG A 75 18.31 11.98 11.26
CA ARG A 75 19.64 11.83 10.64
C ARG A 75 19.89 10.37 10.33
N ALA A 76 19.37 9.92 9.19
CA ALA A 76 19.63 8.57 8.71
C ALA A 76 21.13 8.37 8.46
N LEU A 77 21.63 7.18 8.81
CA LEU A 77 23.00 6.78 8.50
C LEU A 77 23.07 6.28 7.05
N TYR A 78 24.09 6.69 6.31
CA TYR A 78 24.28 6.31 4.90
C TYR A 78 25.33 5.20 4.71
N LYS A 79 25.81 4.59 5.79
CA LYS A 79 26.85 3.56 5.72
C LYS A 79 26.25 2.21 5.36
N LYS A 80 26.96 1.40 4.59
CA LYS A 80 26.48 0.10 4.09
C LYS A 80 25.94 -0.82 5.21
N PHE A 81 26.58 -0.83 6.38
CA PHE A 81 26.17 -1.64 7.52
C PHE A 81 24.90 -1.15 8.23
N ALA A 82 24.45 0.07 7.93
CA ALA A 82 23.23 0.65 8.50
C ALA A 82 22.00 0.39 7.62
N PHE A 83 22.18 -0.32 6.49
CA PHE A 83 21.09 -0.75 5.63
C PHE A 83 20.90 -2.25 5.76
N ASP A 84 19.65 -2.64 5.97
CA ASP A 84 19.21 -4.02 5.85
C ASP A 84 18.39 -4.19 4.57
N MET A 85 18.43 -5.40 4.01
CA MET A 85 17.53 -5.76 2.92
C MET A 85 16.13 -5.90 3.50
N TRP A 86 15.16 -5.22 2.89
CA TRP A 86 13.79 -5.29 3.39
C TRP A 86 13.18 -6.66 3.05
N ASP A 87 12.76 -7.40 4.07
CA ASP A 87 12.16 -8.74 3.95
C ASP A 87 10.97 -8.83 2.99
N PHE A 88 10.33 -7.71 2.67
CA PHE A 88 9.30 -7.65 1.62
C PHE A 88 9.79 -8.24 0.29
N TYR A 89 11.05 -8.01 -0.08
CA TYR A 89 11.65 -8.54 -1.31
C TYR A 89 12.12 -9.98 -1.19
N LEU A 90 12.22 -10.52 0.02
CA LEU A 90 12.67 -11.89 0.28
C LEU A 90 11.51 -12.87 0.43
N SER A 91 10.32 -12.37 0.76
CA SER A 91 9.10 -13.16 0.74
C SER A 91 8.63 -13.35 -0.70
N ASP A 92 8.38 -14.59 -1.16
CA ASP A 92 7.86 -14.79 -2.51
C ASP A 92 6.50 -14.11 -2.60
N CYS A 93 6.41 -13.18 -3.54
CA CYS A 93 5.27 -12.29 -3.74
C CYS A 93 3.97 -12.99 -4.18
N SER A 94 3.96 -14.34 -4.24
CA SER A 94 2.80 -15.12 -4.67
C SER A 94 1.88 -15.56 -3.53
N TYR A 95 2.40 -15.86 -2.33
CA TYR A 95 1.57 -16.32 -1.20
C TYR A 95 1.23 -15.23 -0.20
N ASN A 96 2.04 -14.16 -0.12
CA ASN A 96 1.69 -13.00 0.69
C ASN A 96 0.57 -12.18 0.06
N LEU A 97 0.32 -12.35 -1.24
CA LEU A 97 -0.78 -11.66 -1.89
C LEU A 97 -2.12 -12.14 -1.29
N ASP A 98 -2.26 -13.45 -1.17
CA ASP A 98 -3.45 -14.11 -0.61
C ASP A 98 -3.55 -13.97 0.91
N ILE A 99 -2.43 -13.90 1.64
CA ILE A 99 -2.43 -13.69 3.11
C ILE A 99 -2.77 -12.24 3.45
N ALA A 100 -2.22 -11.25 2.74
CA ALA A 100 -2.58 -9.85 2.94
C ALA A 100 -4.05 -9.59 2.54
N LEU A 101 -4.53 -10.27 1.48
CA LEU A 101 -5.95 -10.31 1.13
C LEU A 101 -6.76 -10.97 2.24
N ALA A 102 -6.34 -12.11 2.79
CA ALA A 102 -7.06 -12.79 3.85
C ALA A 102 -7.09 -11.98 5.16
N GLU A 103 -5.99 -11.32 5.54
CA GLU A 103 -5.96 -10.42 6.71
C GLU A 103 -6.86 -9.20 6.47
N HIS A 104 -6.84 -8.60 5.27
CA HIS A 104 -7.72 -7.50 4.91
C HIS A 104 -9.20 -7.93 4.82
N GLU A 105 -9.48 -9.12 4.27
CA GLU A 105 -10.81 -9.73 4.17
C GLU A 105 -11.34 -10.18 5.55
N GLU A 106 -10.49 -10.66 6.47
CA GLU A 106 -10.88 -10.99 7.83
C GLU A 106 -11.28 -9.73 8.60
N HIS A 107 -10.66 -8.58 8.30
CA HIS A 107 -11.09 -7.27 8.79
C HIS A 107 -12.34 -6.71 8.09
N LEU A 108 -12.64 -7.15 6.86
CA LEU A 108 -13.78 -6.70 6.04
C LEU A 108 -14.95 -7.70 5.97
N ASN A 109 -14.90 -8.85 6.65
CA ASN A 109 -15.86 -9.96 6.54
C ASN A 109 -17.31 -9.64 7.02
N GLY A 110 -17.67 -8.36 7.10
CA GLY A 110 -19.04 -7.87 7.09
C GLY A 110 -19.55 -7.39 5.71
N ALA A 111 -18.74 -7.35 4.65
CA ALA A 111 -19.16 -6.84 3.34
C ALA A 111 -18.64 -7.71 2.18
N GLU A 112 -19.53 -8.56 1.66
CA GLU A 112 -19.33 -9.31 0.40
C GLU A 112 -18.94 -8.38 -0.75
N PHE A 113 -17.89 -8.72 -1.51
CA PHE A 113 -17.89 -8.56 -2.98
C PHE A 113 -16.94 -9.55 -3.66
N LYS A 114 -17.54 -10.58 -4.28
CA LYS A 114 -16.89 -11.45 -5.27
C LYS A 114 -16.86 -10.75 -6.61
N GLN A 115 -15.69 -10.50 -7.19
CA GLN A 115 -15.51 -10.65 -8.65
C GLN A 115 -14.03 -10.73 -9.08
N ARG A 116 -13.63 -11.98 -9.36
CA ARG A 116 -12.56 -12.49 -10.23
C ARG A 116 -11.73 -11.45 -11.01
N THR A 117 -10.47 -11.27 -10.61
CA THR A 117 -9.45 -10.58 -11.40
C THR A 117 -8.79 -11.54 -12.39
N LYS A 118 -8.85 -11.24 -13.69
CA LYS A 118 -7.93 -11.81 -14.68
C LYS A 118 -6.57 -11.12 -14.50
N CYS A 119 -5.56 -11.85 -14.06
CA CYS A 119 -4.18 -11.37 -14.09
C CYS A 119 -3.74 -11.23 -15.54
N ILE A 120 -3.48 -10.00 -15.98
CA ILE A 120 -2.71 -9.73 -17.19
C ILE A 120 -1.26 -9.65 -16.73
N SER A 121 -0.48 -10.71 -16.98
CA SER A 121 0.97 -10.63 -16.83
C SER A 121 1.52 -9.72 -17.92
N ALA A 122 2.20 -8.64 -17.53
CA ALA A 122 3.05 -7.91 -18.45
C ALA A 122 4.22 -8.81 -18.85
N ILE A 123 4.11 -9.49 -19.98
CA ILE A 123 5.26 -10.03 -20.68
C ILE A 123 5.90 -8.79 -21.33
N TYR A 124 7.08 -8.43 -20.87
CA TYR A 124 7.92 -7.53 -21.65
C TYR A 124 8.23 -8.28 -22.95
N ASP A 125 7.71 -7.80 -24.07
CA ASP A 125 8.09 -8.31 -25.38
C ASP A 125 9.60 -8.02 -25.55
N ASP A 126 10.40 -9.08 -25.46
CA ASP A 126 11.81 -9.05 -25.84
C ASP A 126 11.92 -8.73 -27.34
N ILE A 127 12.72 -7.69 -27.62
CA ILE A 127 13.25 -7.17 -28.90
C ILE A 127 13.03 -8.02 -30.16
#